data_AF-A0AAT9IIS6-F1
#
_entry.id   AF-A0AAT9IIS6-F1
#
_cell.length_a   1.000
_cell.length_b   1.000
_cell.length_c   1.000
_cell.angle_alpha   90.00
_cell.angle_beta   90.00
_cell.angle_gamma   90.00
#
_symmetry.space_group_name_H-M   'P 1'
#
loop_
_entity.id
_entity.type
_entity.pdbx_description
1 polymer ?
#
loop_
_entity_poly.entity_id
_entity_poly.type
_entity_poly.pdbx_seq_one_letter_code
_entity_poly.pdbx_strand_id
1 'polypeptide(L)'
;MTLPTAAAKGTGIPTQKWTAEPVFAIALCVLVGLRLALPYNAPLGGAVGLLLLPLWLPLLRRNRLFVALAVLLTAATATGLLLTWWLSAERIAAPSSAIERSALALCLLGAVGALLWARTVVGLSAVSIAFGVGMFLGIAGDLDGTVSWRFTFSIPLTILLMAIAARQGRFVPQLVVIVVLAGIGAVNDARSNTAMLLLAAVVLIWQRIGTARGKARRRAGNIVGVALFGVAVFFIAQAAILEGFFGEATKDRTRAQIDESGSLLLGGRPEIAASDALIRLHPLGMGSGIIASPADVTAAKSAMSAIGYDPNNNYVERFMFGGGIEVHSMLGDFWLWFGLPGVAVCIVIATIAGLGLERALRASACTGLAIYLATRLGWDLAFSPAVSAMKTLPLALVVLAVPVAAVIAQRSSGRPSLPRGAAAADRRGT
;
A
#
# COMPACT_ATOMS: atom_id res chain seq x y z
N MET A 1 44.59 -37.11 -43.16
CA MET A 1 43.11 -37.09 -43.19
C MET A 1 42.64 -37.46 -41.79
N THR A 2 42.44 -36.47 -40.94
CA THR A 2 42.14 -36.63 -39.52
C THR A 2 41.03 -35.63 -39.19
N LEU A 3 39.83 -36.15 -38.92
CA LEU A 3 38.65 -35.36 -38.55
C LEU A 3 38.79 -34.88 -37.10
N PRO A 4 38.43 -33.63 -36.78
CA PRO A 4 38.36 -33.18 -35.38
C PRO A 4 37.06 -33.66 -34.73
N THR A 5 37.20 -34.34 -33.60
CA THR A 5 36.14 -34.76 -32.69
C THR A 5 35.48 -33.55 -32.03
N ALA A 6 34.17 -33.42 -32.19
CA ALA A 6 33.36 -32.41 -31.51
C ALA A 6 33.31 -32.69 -30.00
N ALA A 7 33.93 -31.80 -29.22
CA ALA A 7 33.83 -31.82 -27.77
C ALA A 7 32.38 -31.55 -27.33
N ALA A 8 31.82 -32.48 -26.56
CA ALA A 8 30.50 -32.38 -25.95
C ALA A 8 30.42 -31.12 -25.07
N LYS A 9 29.49 -30.21 -25.41
CA LYS A 9 29.08 -29.11 -24.52
C LYS A 9 28.39 -29.72 -23.29
N GLY A 10 29.11 -29.77 -22.18
CA GLY A 10 28.55 -30.13 -20.89
C GLY A 10 27.36 -29.23 -20.53
N THR A 11 26.20 -29.86 -20.35
CA THR A 11 24.99 -29.26 -19.77
C THR A 11 25.17 -29.08 -18.27
N GLY A 12 26.01 -28.12 -17.89
CA GLY A 12 26.11 -27.68 -16.51
C GLY A 12 24.82 -26.95 -16.10
N ILE A 13 23.97 -27.60 -15.32
CA ILE A 13 22.91 -26.92 -14.56
C ILE A 13 23.62 -25.93 -13.63
N PRO A 14 23.34 -24.61 -13.72
CA PRO A 14 23.98 -23.66 -12.81
C PRO A 14 23.44 -23.91 -11.39
N THR A 15 24.25 -24.55 -10.56
CA THR A 15 24.02 -24.68 -9.12
C THR A 15 24.30 -23.31 -8.49
N GLN A 16 23.30 -22.42 -8.54
CA GLN A 16 23.37 -21.14 -7.85
C GLN A 16 23.48 -21.41 -6.34
N LYS A 17 24.70 -21.33 -5.80
CA LYS A 17 24.95 -21.43 -4.36
C LYS A 17 24.28 -20.24 -3.69
N TRP A 18 23.23 -20.50 -2.92
CA TRP A 18 22.59 -19.47 -2.11
C TRP A 18 23.57 -19.05 -1.01
N THR A 19 24.01 -17.80 -1.05
CA THR A 19 24.74 -17.20 0.07
C THR A 19 23.77 -16.90 1.22
N ALA A 20 24.28 -16.76 2.45
CA ALA A 20 23.44 -16.52 3.63
C ALA A 20 22.62 -15.21 3.54
N GLU A 21 23.14 -14.22 2.81
CA GLU A 21 22.54 -12.89 2.69
C GLU A 21 21.19 -12.87 1.93
N PRO A 22 21.06 -13.43 0.70
CA PRO A 22 19.76 -13.63 0.04
C PRO A 22 18.73 -14.41 0.85
N VAL A 23 19.17 -15.45 1.57
CA VAL A 23 18.29 -16.26 2.43
C VAL A 23 17.76 -15.41 3.59
N PHE A 24 18.64 -14.65 4.24
CA PHE A 24 18.26 -13.72 5.30
C PHE A 24 17.31 -12.61 4.78
N ALA A 25 17.57 -12.04 3.60
CA ALA A 25 16.70 -11.05 2.98
C ALA A 25 15.29 -11.59 2.69
N ILE A 26 15.18 -12.84 2.20
CA ILE A 26 13.88 -13.50 1.98
C ILE A 26 13.18 -13.74 3.32
N ALA A 27 13.88 -14.30 4.31
CA ALA A 27 13.32 -14.57 5.63
C ALA A 27 12.81 -13.28 6.30
N LEU A 28 13.54 -12.17 6.17
CA LEU A 28 13.13 -10.86 6.66
C LEU A 28 11.85 -10.35 5.96
N CYS A 29 11.74 -10.53 4.64
CA CYS A 29 10.51 -10.17 3.91
C CYS A 29 9.31 -11.00 4.37
N VAL A 30 9.51 -12.31 4.60
CA VAL A 30 8.48 -13.20 5.15
C VAL A 30 8.09 -12.76 6.56
N LEU A 31 9.06 -12.44 7.42
CA LEU A 31 8.80 -11.98 8.79
C LEU A 31 7.98 -10.69 8.83
N VAL A 32 8.31 -9.73 7.95
CA VAL A 32 7.56 -8.49 7.80
C VAL A 32 6.14 -8.76 7.28
N GLY A 33 5.97 -9.72 6.36
CA GLY A 33 4.66 -10.14 5.85
C GLY A 33 3.83 -10.97 6.84
N LEU A 34 4.45 -11.71 7.78
CA LEU A 34 3.77 -12.58 8.75
C LEU A 34 2.86 -11.80 9.71
N ARG A 35 3.10 -10.49 9.88
CA ARG A 35 2.31 -9.60 10.75
C ARG A 35 2.24 -10.08 12.21
N LEU A 36 3.30 -10.74 12.69
CA LEU A 36 3.42 -11.09 14.10
C LEU A 36 3.48 -9.81 14.93
N ALA A 37 2.64 -9.74 15.96
CA ALA A 37 2.57 -8.63 16.88
C ALA A 37 3.28 -8.97 18.19
N LEU A 38 4.12 -8.05 18.66
CA LEU A 38 4.63 -8.02 20.03
C LEU A 38 3.54 -7.44 20.96
N PRO A 39 3.72 -7.48 22.30
CA PRO A 39 2.84 -6.77 23.23
C PRO A 39 2.61 -5.32 22.79
N TYR A 40 1.38 -4.82 22.99
CA TYR A 40 0.93 -3.50 22.51
C TYR A 40 0.90 -3.37 20.97
N ASN A 41 0.62 -4.47 20.26
CA ASN A 41 0.44 -4.53 18.80
C ASN A 41 1.65 -4.04 17.96
N ALA A 42 2.85 -3.98 18.54
CA ALA A 42 4.04 -3.55 17.82
C ALA A 42 4.44 -4.61 16.76
N PRO A 43 4.55 -4.25 15.45
CA PRO A 43 4.88 -5.23 14.42
C PRO A 43 6.31 -5.77 14.56
N LEU A 44 6.47 -7.08 14.84
CA LEU A 44 7.76 -7.73 15.05
C LEU A 44 8.72 -7.54 13.87
N GLY A 45 8.25 -7.73 12.64
CA GLY A 45 9.09 -7.55 11.45
C GLY A 45 9.58 -6.11 11.29
N GLY A 46 8.78 -5.13 11.69
CA GLY A 46 9.20 -3.73 11.70
C GLY A 46 10.22 -3.43 12.80
N ALA A 47 10.05 -4.01 13.99
CA ALA A 47 11.00 -3.90 15.09
C ALA A 47 12.36 -4.53 14.75
N VAL A 48 12.38 -5.74 14.17
CA VAL A 48 13.60 -6.35 13.63
C VAL A 48 14.21 -5.48 12.53
N GLY A 49 13.38 -4.90 11.66
CA GLY A 49 13.82 -3.92 10.67
C GLY A 49 14.53 -2.71 11.29
N LEU A 50 14.03 -2.16 12.40
CA LEU A 50 14.68 -1.07 13.13
C LEU A 50 16.03 -1.47 13.72
N LEU A 51 16.18 -2.69 14.24
CA LEU A 51 17.49 -3.18 14.72
C LEU A 51 18.53 -3.25 13.59
N LEU A 52 18.07 -3.43 12.36
CA LEU A 52 18.90 -3.45 11.15
C LEU A 52 19.10 -2.06 10.53
N LEU A 53 18.82 -0.96 11.25
CA LEU A 53 18.96 0.41 10.75
C LEU A 53 20.34 0.71 10.13
N PRO A 54 21.48 0.26 10.70
CA PRO A 54 22.79 0.47 10.07
C PRO A 54 22.90 -0.10 8.65
N LEU A 55 22.15 -1.17 8.34
CA LEU A 55 22.19 -1.89 7.07
C LEU A 55 21.48 -1.11 5.94
N TRP A 56 20.33 -0.49 6.24
CA TRP A 56 19.50 0.17 5.22
C TRP A 56 19.52 1.69 5.26
N LEU A 57 19.98 2.33 6.35
CA LEU A 57 20.05 3.79 6.44
C LEU A 57 20.86 4.45 5.29
N PRO A 58 22.03 3.91 4.86
CA PRO A 58 22.77 4.47 3.74
C PRO A 58 21.99 4.45 2.41
N LEU A 59 21.04 3.52 2.26
CA LEU A 59 20.19 3.41 1.07
C LEU A 59 19.14 4.52 1.03
N LEU A 60 18.56 4.89 2.18
CA LEU A 60 17.55 5.96 2.25
C LEU A 60 18.12 7.31 1.84
N ARG A 61 19.38 7.60 2.21
CA ARG A 61 20.06 8.87 1.87
C ARG A 61 20.13 9.15 0.36
N ARG A 62 19.92 8.14 -0.48
CA ARG A 62 19.90 8.27 -1.94
C ARG A 62 18.57 8.83 -2.48
N ASN A 63 17.51 8.87 -1.68
CA ASN A 63 16.21 9.37 -2.10
C ASN A 63 15.61 10.32 -1.06
N ARG A 64 15.50 11.60 -1.41
CA ARG A 64 15.00 12.67 -0.54
C ARG A 64 13.62 12.38 0.06
N LEU A 65 12.74 11.70 -0.67
CA LEU A 65 11.40 11.36 -0.16
C LEU A 65 11.45 10.32 0.96
N PHE A 66 12.35 9.35 0.86
CA PHE A 66 12.53 8.34 1.91
C PHE A 66 13.28 8.89 3.12
N VAL A 67 14.20 9.86 2.92
CA VAL A 67 14.78 10.63 4.02
C VAL A 67 13.70 11.46 4.72
N ALA A 68 12.88 12.18 3.97
CA ALA A 68 11.77 12.96 4.51
C ALA A 68 10.79 12.06 5.27
N LEU A 69 10.42 10.90 4.72
CA LEU A 69 9.58 9.92 5.40
C LEU A 69 10.18 9.46 6.73
N ALA A 70 11.48 9.13 6.74
CA ALA A 70 12.15 8.69 7.97
C ALA A 70 12.18 9.80 9.03
N VAL A 71 12.59 11.01 8.65
CA VAL A 71 12.63 12.18 9.56
C VAL A 71 11.23 12.50 10.09
N LEU A 72 10.22 12.52 9.22
CA LEU A 72 8.85 12.85 9.60
C LEU A 72 8.21 11.76 10.44
N LEU A 73 8.49 10.47 10.21
CA LEU A 73 8.00 9.40 11.09
C LEU A 73 8.61 9.51 12.49
N THR A 74 9.90 9.79 12.60
CA THR A 74 10.55 10.03 13.90
C THR A 74 10.00 11.28 14.58
N ALA A 75 9.83 12.38 13.84
CA ALA A 75 9.26 13.62 14.34
C ALA A 75 7.79 13.46 14.76
N ALA A 76 7.00 12.68 14.00
CA ALA A 76 5.61 12.35 14.31
C ALA A 76 5.53 11.57 15.62
N THR A 77 6.37 10.55 15.81
CA THR A 77 6.44 9.82 17.08
C THR A 77 6.79 10.74 18.25
N ALA A 78 7.82 11.58 18.10
CA ALA A 78 8.20 12.54 19.14
C ALA A 78 7.06 13.52 19.46
N THR A 79 6.40 14.06 18.43
CA THR A 79 5.29 15.01 18.58
C THR A 79 4.09 14.35 19.24
N GLY A 80 3.73 13.12 18.85
CA GLY A 80 2.63 12.37 19.47
C GLY A 80 2.86 12.13 20.96
N LEU A 81 4.09 11.79 21.35
CA LEU A 81 4.46 11.63 22.76
C LEU A 81 4.45 12.96 23.52
N LEU A 82 4.96 14.04 22.92
CA LEU A 82 4.96 15.38 23.53
C LEU A 82 3.54 15.93 23.71
N LEU A 83 2.67 15.78 22.70
CA LEU A 83 1.27 16.16 22.79
C LEU A 83 0.55 15.35 23.87
N THR A 84 0.82 14.04 23.94
CA THR A 84 0.27 13.18 25.00
C THR A 84 0.70 13.67 26.37
N TRP A 85 2.00 13.92 26.56
CA TRP A 85 2.53 14.44 27.81
C TRP A 85 1.88 15.78 28.19
N TRP A 86 1.79 16.71 27.24
CA TRP A 86 1.22 18.04 27.48
C TRP A 86 -0.27 17.97 27.84
N LEU A 87 -1.06 17.22 27.08
CA LEU A 87 -2.50 17.10 27.29
C LEU A 87 -2.87 16.19 28.48
N SER A 88 -1.95 15.31 28.92
CA SER A 88 -2.19 14.44 30.09
C SER A 88 -2.33 15.18 31.41
N ALA A 89 -1.97 16.47 31.45
CA ALA A 89 -2.22 17.33 32.61
C ALA A 89 -3.72 17.54 32.86
N GLU A 90 -4.54 17.53 31.81
CA GLU A 90 -5.97 17.86 31.86
C GLU A 90 -6.86 16.71 31.35
N ARG A 91 -6.27 15.72 30.69
CA ARG A 91 -6.99 14.63 30.00
C ARG A 91 -6.46 13.27 30.40
N ILE A 92 -7.30 12.25 30.24
CA ILE A 92 -6.92 10.86 30.51
C ILE A 92 -5.99 10.38 29.39
N ALA A 93 -4.80 9.90 29.77
CA ALA A 93 -3.84 9.27 28.89
C ALA A 93 -3.76 7.76 29.15
N ALA A 94 -3.76 6.97 28.08
CA ALA A 94 -3.49 5.54 28.09
C ALA A 94 -2.06 5.26 27.60
N PRO A 95 -1.13 4.82 28.48
CA PRO A 95 0.23 4.50 28.09
C PRO A 95 0.32 3.40 27.02
N SER A 96 -0.58 2.42 27.06
CA SER A 96 -0.67 1.35 26.06
C SER A 96 -0.91 1.91 24.64
N SER A 97 -1.85 2.84 24.49
CA SER A 97 -2.16 3.48 23.21
C SER A 97 -1.01 4.36 22.70
N ALA A 98 -0.32 5.05 23.62
CA ALA A 98 0.88 5.81 23.30
C ALA A 98 1.99 4.91 22.74
N ILE A 99 2.24 3.76 23.38
CA ILE A 99 3.24 2.77 22.95
C ILE A 99 2.84 2.18 21.60
N GLU A 100 1.60 1.70 21.46
CA GLU A 100 1.11 1.06 20.24
C GLU A 100 1.26 1.94 19.01
N ARG A 101 0.75 3.18 19.06
CA ARG A 101 0.80 4.10 17.92
C ARG A 101 2.22 4.58 17.61
N SER A 102 3.03 4.82 18.64
CA SER A 102 4.44 5.17 18.47
C SER A 102 5.23 4.03 17.83
N ALA A 103 4.99 2.80 18.29
CA ALA A 103 5.58 1.60 17.74
C ALA A 103 5.13 1.38 16.29
N LEU A 104 3.86 1.63 15.97
CA LEU A 104 3.32 1.56 14.61
C LEU A 104 4.10 2.46 13.64
N ALA A 105 4.30 3.74 13.99
CA ALA A 105 5.03 4.70 13.15
C ALA A 105 6.51 4.31 12.97
N LEU A 106 7.20 3.92 14.05
CA LEU A 106 8.61 3.52 13.96
C LEU A 106 8.80 2.16 13.27
N CYS A 107 7.93 1.19 13.54
CA CYS A 107 8.00 -0.13 12.89
C CYS A 107 7.69 -0.04 11.40
N LEU A 108 6.86 0.91 10.95
CA LEU A 108 6.70 1.22 9.53
C LEU A 108 8.05 1.63 8.90
N LEU A 109 8.80 2.51 9.55
CA LEU A 109 10.13 2.91 9.09
C LEU A 109 11.08 1.71 9.00
N GLY A 110 11.14 0.89 10.05
CA GLY A 110 11.95 -0.33 10.06
C GLY A 110 11.57 -1.33 8.97
N ALA A 111 10.27 -1.57 8.77
CA ALA A 111 9.77 -2.48 7.74
C ALA A 111 10.10 -1.97 6.33
N VAL A 112 9.87 -0.68 6.05
CA VAL A 112 10.20 -0.07 4.75
C VAL A 112 11.71 -0.14 4.49
N GLY A 113 12.54 0.22 5.48
CA GLY A 113 13.99 0.15 5.38
C GLY A 113 14.49 -1.27 5.08
N ALA A 114 14.02 -2.24 5.86
CA ALA A 114 14.31 -3.66 5.67
C ALA A 114 13.94 -4.17 4.27
N LEU A 115 12.72 -3.86 3.80
CA LEU A 115 12.26 -4.28 2.48
C LEU A 115 13.01 -3.57 1.34
N LEU A 116 13.41 -2.31 1.51
CA LEU A 116 14.25 -1.59 0.54
C LEU A 116 15.65 -2.20 0.45
N TRP A 117 16.26 -2.59 1.57
CA TRP A 117 17.53 -3.32 1.56
C TRP A 117 17.38 -4.69 0.92
N ALA A 118 16.38 -5.48 1.32
CA ALA A 118 16.12 -6.79 0.72
C ALA A 118 15.91 -6.68 -0.81
N ARG A 119 15.26 -5.61 -1.27
CA ARG A 119 15.10 -5.31 -2.71
C ARG A 119 16.43 -5.15 -3.43
N THR A 120 17.49 -4.67 -2.78
CA THR A 120 18.84 -4.57 -3.38
C THR A 120 19.57 -5.91 -3.47
N VAL A 121 19.24 -6.85 -2.59
CA VAL A 121 19.86 -8.19 -2.51
C VAL A 121 19.17 -9.18 -3.44
N VAL A 122 17.83 -9.30 -3.34
CA VAL A 122 17.05 -10.34 -4.04
C VAL A 122 16.13 -9.81 -5.14
N GLY A 123 16.04 -8.49 -5.28
CA GLY A 123 15.20 -7.85 -6.29
C GLY A 123 13.72 -7.73 -5.87
N LEU A 124 13.00 -6.86 -6.58
CA LEU A 124 11.62 -6.49 -6.22
C LEU A 124 10.63 -7.66 -6.28
N SER A 125 10.78 -8.55 -7.28
CA SER A 125 9.87 -9.68 -7.45
C SER A 125 10.00 -10.67 -6.28
N ALA A 126 11.22 -11.01 -5.87
CA ALA A 126 11.45 -11.89 -4.72
C ALA A 126 10.94 -11.27 -3.42
N VAL A 127 11.19 -9.99 -3.18
CA VAL A 127 10.64 -9.25 -2.02
C VAL A 127 9.11 -9.32 -1.99
N SER A 128 8.46 -9.05 -3.11
CA SER A 128 6.99 -9.02 -3.20
C SER A 128 6.37 -10.41 -2.96
N ILE A 129 6.98 -11.45 -3.53
CA ILE A 129 6.55 -12.84 -3.33
C ILE A 129 6.78 -13.26 -1.88
N ALA A 130 7.98 -13.02 -1.32
CA ALA A 130 8.31 -13.39 0.06
C ALA A 130 7.42 -12.69 1.08
N PHE A 131 7.15 -11.39 0.90
CA PHE A 131 6.18 -10.66 1.71
C PHE A 131 4.76 -11.25 1.58
N GLY A 132 4.30 -11.56 0.36
CA GLY A 132 3.02 -12.21 0.14
C GLY A 132 2.91 -13.60 0.77
N VAL A 133 4.00 -14.39 0.74
CA VAL A 133 4.09 -15.68 1.44
C VAL A 133 3.97 -15.46 2.95
N GLY A 134 4.68 -14.47 3.50
CA GLY A 134 4.51 -14.08 4.91
C GLY A 134 3.06 -13.75 5.25
N MET A 135 2.39 -12.92 4.44
CA MET A 135 0.99 -12.58 4.67
C MET A 135 0.07 -13.79 4.65
N PHE A 136 0.30 -14.72 3.71
CA PHE A 136 -0.46 -15.96 3.59
C PHE A 136 -0.23 -16.90 4.77
N LEU A 137 1.02 -17.09 5.19
CA LEU A 137 1.34 -17.89 6.38
C LEU A 137 0.75 -17.28 7.66
N GLY A 138 0.72 -15.94 7.73
CA GLY A 138 0.12 -15.21 8.85
C GLY A 138 -1.39 -15.46 9.00
N ILE A 139 -2.08 -15.97 7.96
CA ILE A 139 -3.50 -16.36 8.06
C ILE A 139 -3.69 -17.46 9.11
N ALA A 140 -2.72 -18.35 9.28
CA ALA A 140 -2.84 -19.46 10.24
C ALA A 140 -3.07 -18.98 11.68
N GLY A 141 -2.54 -17.80 12.03
CA GLY A 141 -2.78 -17.17 13.33
C GLY A 141 -4.14 -16.47 13.47
N ASP A 142 -4.87 -16.30 12.36
CA ASP A 142 -6.18 -15.63 12.32
C ASP A 142 -7.35 -16.65 12.25
N LEU A 143 -7.10 -17.97 12.41
CA LEU A 143 -8.07 -19.05 12.17
C LEU A 143 -9.07 -19.32 13.32
N ASP A 144 -9.17 -18.43 14.31
CA ASP A 144 -9.98 -18.60 15.53
C ASP A 144 -11.51 -18.40 15.32
N GLY A 145 -12.07 -18.94 14.23
CA GLY A 145 -13.51 -19.15 14.06
C GLY A 145 -14.32 -18.01 13.42
N THR A 146 -13.76 -16.81 13.27
CA THR A 146 -14.40 -15.68 12.55
C THR A 146 -13.81 -15.47 11.14
N VAL A 147 -13.41 -16.58 10.53
CA VAL A 147 -12.75 -16.61 9.23
C VAL A 147 -13.73 -16.21 8.14
N SER A 148 -13.39 -15.19 7.35
CA SER A 148 -14.16 -14.80 6.17
C SER A 148 -13.24 -14.49 5.01
N TRP A 149 -13.73 -14.72 3.77
CA TRP A 149 -12.97 -14.36 2.58
C TRP A 149 -12.54 -12.89 2.60
N ARG A 150 -13.47 -11.99 2.91
CA ARG A 150 -13.26 -10.53 2.91
C ARG A 150 -12.16 -10.08 3.88
N PHE A 151 -12.16 -10.58 5.11
CA PHE A 151 -11.27 -10.08 6.17
C PHE A 151 -9.99 -10.90 6.32
N THR A 152 -10.01 -12.19 6.02
CA THR A 152 -8.90 -13.11 6.27
C THR A 152 -8.06 -13.38 5.03
N PHE A 153 -8.69 -13.75 3.91
CA PHE A 153 -7.98 -14.31 2.75
C PHE A 153 -7.73 -13.31 1.61
N SER A 154 -8.66 -12.37 1.40
CA SER A 154 -8.72 -11.58 0.17
C SER A 154 -7.43 -10.79 -0.10
N ILE A 155 -6.92 -10.07 0.90
CA ILE A 155 -5.73 -9.22 0.74
C ILE A 155 -4.43 -10.05 0.62
N PRO A 156 -4.12 -11.01 1.54
CA PRO A 156 -2.92 -11.84 1.41
C PRO A 156 -2.83 -12.59 0.07
N LEU A 157 -3.92 -13.24 -0.36
CA LEU A 157 -3.95 -13.97 -1.63
C LEU A 157 -3.80 -13.04 -2.82
N THR A 158 -4.43 -11.85 -2.78
CA THR A 158 -4.26 -10.85 -3.84
C THR A 158 -2.80 -10.46 -3.99
N ILE A 159 -2.12 -10.12 -2.90
CA ILE A 159 -0.72 -9.69 -2.94
C ILE A 159 0.17 -10.83 -3.43
N LEU A 160 0.02 -12.05 -2.89
CA LEU A 160 0.85 -13.20 -3.26
C LEU A 160 0.67 -13.60 -4.73
N LEU A 161 -0.57 -13.82 -5.17
CA LEU A 161 -0.84 -14.27 -6.54
C LEU A 161 -0.47 -13.19 -7.57
N MET A 162 -0.72 -11.91 -7.27
CA MET A 162 -0.31 -10.81 -8.14
C MET A 162 1.21 -10.65 -8.19
N ALA A 163 1.92 -10.85 -7.07
CA ALA A 163 3.39 -10.83 -7.04
C ALA A 163 3.98 -11.96 -7.91
N ILE A 164 3.40 -13.16 -7.85
CA ILE A 164 3.79 -14.30 -8.68
C ILE A 164 3.51 -14.01 -10.16
N ALA A 165 2.30 -13.54 -10.48
CA ALA A 165 1.89 -13.24 -11.86
C ALA A 165 2.73 -12.10 -12.48
N ALA A 166 3.15 -11.12 -11.67
CA ALA A 166 3.98 -10.01 -12.11
C ALA A 166 5.45 -10.39 -12.35
N ARG A 167 5.93 -11.55 -11.89
CA ARG A 167 7.36 -11.96 -11.96
C ARG A 167 7.92 -11.92 -13.38
N GLN A 168 7.14 -12.32 -14.38
CA GLN A 168 7.56 -12.34 -15.78
C GLN A 168 7.17 -11.08 -16.56
N GLY A 169 6.48 -10.12 -15.92
CA GLY A 169 5.95 -8.92 -16.58
C GLY A 169 4.90 -9.19 -17.65
N ARG A 170 4.39 -10.43 -17.76
CA ARG A 170 3.42 -10.84 -18.78
C ARG A 170 2.04 -10.33 -18.41
N PHE A 171 1.34 -9.78 -19.40
CA PHE A 171 0.00 -9.21 -19.24
C PHE A 171 -1.04 -10.28 -18.84
N VAL A 172 -1.06 -11.41 -19.55
CA VAL A 172 -2.12 -12.43 -19.41
C VAL A 172 -2.18 -13.02 -17.99
N PRO A 173 -1.08 -13.50 -17.37
CA PRO A 173 -1.15 -14.05 -16.02
C PRO A 173 -1.67 -13.05 -14.98
N GLN A 174 -1.29 -11.78 -15.11
CA GLN A 174 -1.76 -10.72 -14.20
C GLN A 174 -3.25 -10.48 -14.37
N LEU A 175 -3.74 -10.38 -15.60
CA LEU A 175 -5.17 -10.19 -15.86
C LEU A 175 -6.01 -11.37 -15.37
N VAL A 176 -5.56 -12.61 -15.61
CA VAL A 176 -6.25 -13.83 -15.15
C VAL A 176 -6.39 -13.82 -13.62
N VAL A 177 -5.30 -13.55 -12.90
CA VAL A 177 -5.34 -13.47 -11.43
C VAL A 177 -6.31 -12.38 -10.95
N ILE A 178 -6.29 -11.20 -11.57
CA ILE A 178 -7.20 -10.10 -11.23
C ILE A 178 -8.66 -10.53 -11.43
N VAL A 179 -9.00 -11.10 -12.58
CA VAL A 179 -10.39 -11.49 -12.91
C VAL A 179 -10.89 -12.59 -11.97
N VAL A 180 -10.06 -13.60 -11.70
CA VAL A 180 -10.41 -14.69 -10.78
C VAL A 180 -10.66 -14.15 -9.37
N LEU A 181 -9.74 -13.33 -8.84
CA LEU A 181 -9.89 -12.78 -7.49
C LEU A 181 -11.04 -11.78 -7.38
N ALA A 182 -11.29 -10.98 -8.41
CA ALA A 182 -12.44 -10.08 -8.46
C ALA A 182 -13.75 -10.86 -8.48
N GLY A 183 -13.82 -11.96 -9.25
CA GLY A 183 -14.96 -12.88 -9.29
C GLY A 183 -15.23 -13.51 -7.91
N ILE A 184 -14.20 -14.06 -7.26
CA ILE A 184 -14.36 -14.63 -5.90
C ILE A 184 -14.80 -13.54 -4.92
N GLY A 185 -14.20 -12.35 -4.98
CA GLY A 185 -14.56 -11.22 -4.12
C GLY A 185 -16.01 -10.75 -4.31
N ALA A 186 -16.51 -10.73 -5.55
CA ALA A 186 -17.88 -10.38 -5.89
C ALA A 186 -18.91 -11.32 -5.23
N VAL A 187 -18.64 -12.63 -5.20
CA VAL A 187 -19.53 -13.63 -4.58
C VAL A 187 -19.45 -13.61 -3.05
N ASN A 188 -18.37 -13.10 -2.48
CA ASN A 188 -18.10 -13.12 -1.03
C ASN A 188 -18.24 -11.73 -0.35
N ASP A 189 -19.05 -10.82 -0.92
CA ASP A 189 -19.33 -9.47 -0.39
C ASP A 189 -18.06 -8.62 -0.09
N ALA A 190 -16.97 -8.86 -0.81
CA ALA A 190 -15.70 -8.12 -0.69
C ALA A 190 -15.65 -6.92 -1.67
N ARG A 191 -16.70 -6.09 -1.68
CA ARG A 191 -16.97 -5.06 -2.70
C ARG A 191 -15.80 -4.12 -2.99
N SER A 192 -15.18 -3.56 -1.94
CA SER A 192 -14.09 -2.60 -2.09
C SER A 192 -12.85 -3.23 -2.71
N ASN A 193 -12.48 -4.45 -2.29
CA ASN A 193 -11.33 -5.14 -2.88
C ASN A 193 -11.60 -5.56 -4.33
N THR A 194 -12.82 -6.00 -4.64
CA THR A 194 -13.25 -6.28 -6.02
C THR A 194 -13.14 -5.03 -6.89
N ALA A 195 -13.63 -3.88 -6.43
CA ALA A 195 -13.51 -2.61 -7.17
C ALA A 195 -12.04 -2.21 -7.42
N MET A 196 -11.17 -2.36 -6.41
CA MET A 196 -9.73 -2.11 -6.56
C MET A 196 -9.08 -3.03 -7.59
N LEU A 197 -9.46 -4.31 -7.61
CA LEU A 197 -8.98 -5.29 -8.60
C LEU A 197 -9.46 -4.94 -10.01
N LEU A 198 -10.73 -4.59 -10.18
CA LEU A 198 -11.28 -4.17 -11.47
C LEU A 198 -10.58 -2.91 -11.98
N LEU A 199 -10.34 -1.91 -11.12
CA LEU A 199 -9.56 -0.74 -11.49
C LEU A 199 -8.14 -1.13 -11.92
N ALA A 200 -7.50 -2.09 -11.23
CA ALA A 200 -6.19 -2.60 -11.63
C ALA A 200 -6.22 -3.28 -13.01
N ALA A 201 -7.25 -4.08 -13.33
CA ALA A 201 -7.43 -4.68 -14.65
C ALA A 201 -7.56 -3.60 -15.74
N VAL A 202 -8.36 -2.57 -15.49
CA VAL A 202 -8.61 -1.48 -16.44
C VAL A 202 -7.32 -0.75 -16.78
N VAL A 203 -6.57 -0.32 -15.77
CA VAL A 203 -5.31 0.40 -15.98
C VAL A 203 -4.30 -0.49 -16.70
N LEU A 204 -4.26 -1.79 -16.37
CA LEU A 204 -3.38 -2.75 -17.02
C LEU A 204 -3.73 -2.97 -18.51
N ILE A 205 -5.02 -3.09 -18.84
CA ILE A 205 -5.53 -3.19 -20.21
C ILE A 205 -5.24 -1.88 -20.97
N TRP A 206 -5.51 -0.74 -20.36
CA TRP A 206 -5.29 0.57 -20.94
C TRP A 206 -3.81 0.80 -21.30
N GLN A 207 -2.89 0.44 -20.39
CA GLN A 207 -1.45 0.47 -20.65
C GLN A 207 -1.06 -0.42 -21.84
N ARG A 208 -1.71 -1.57 -22.02
CA ARG A 208 -1.45 -2.47 -23.15
C ARG A 208 -1.95 -1.90 -24.48
N ILE A 209 -3.14 -1.30 -24.50
CA ILE A 209 -3.68 -0.64 -25.70
C ILE A 209 -2.82 0.57 -26.07
N GLY A 210 -2.42 1.36 -25.07
CA GLY A 210 -1.60 2.57 -25.25
C GLY A 210 -0.15 2.29 -25.68
N THR A 211 0.39 1.09 -25.44
CA THR A 211 1.71 0.68 -25.99
C THR A 211 1.63 0.26 -27.46
N ALA A 212 0.46 -0.21 -27.92
CA ALA A 212 0.25 -0.61 -29.31
C ALA A 212 -0.02 0.56 -30.28
N ARG A 213 -0.50 1.71 -29.77
CA ARG A 213 -0.77 2.92 -30.56
C ARG A 213 0.32 3.98 -30.29
N GLY A 214 1.00 4.45 -31.33
CA GLY A 214 2.25 5.23 -31.26
C GLY A 214 2.28 6.49 -30.37
N LYS A 215 3.51 6.98 -30.13
CA LYS A 215 3.94 7.97 -29.12
C LYS A 215 3.17 9.31 -29.02
N ALA A 216 2.37 9.71 -30.01
CA ALA A 216 1.79 11.06 -30.10
C ALA A 216 0.47 11.25 -29.31
N ARG A 217 -0.38 10.22 -29.14
CA ARG A 217 -1.66 10.34 -28.39
C ARG A 217 -1.48 10.28 -26.85
N ARG A 218 -0.22 10.31 -26.40
CA ARG A 218 0.26 9.88 -25.07
C ARG A 218 0.18 10.96 -23.97
N ARG A 219 -0.36 12.16 -24.25
CA ARG A 219 -0.13 13.34 -23.40
C ARG A 219 -1.33 13.96 -22.66
N ALA A 220 -2.59 13.60 -22.92
CA ALA A 220 -3.73 14.23 -22.20
C ALA A 220 -4.86 13.28 -21.74
N GLY A 221 -5.02 12.09 -22.34
CA GLY A 221 -6.18 11.22 -22.06
C GLY A 221 -6.05 10.25 -20.87
N ASN A 222 -4.89 10.13 -20.23
CA ASN A 222 -4.56 8.96 -19.40
C ASN A 222 -4.89 9.05 -17.90
N ILE A 223 -5.21 10.23 -17.36
CA ILE A 223 -5.65 10.37 -15.96
C ILE A 223 -7.16 10.55 -15.92
N VAL A 224 -7.67 11.43 -16.79
CA VAL A 224 -9.11 11.67 -16.97
C VAL A 224 -9.83 10.40 -17.44
N GLY A 225 -9.26 9.63 -18.39
CA GLY A 225 -9.87 8.36 -18.83
C GLY A 225 -9.88 7.26 -17.77
N VAL A 226 -8.86 7.19 -16.91
CA VAL A 226 -8.80 6.23 -15.79
C VAL A 226 -9.75 6.65 -14.67
N ALA A 227 -9.83 7.94 -14.36
CA ALA A 227 -10.79 8.49 -13.40
C ALA A 227 -12.25 8.31 -13.88
N LEU A 228 -12.56 8.68 -15.14
CA LEU A 228 -13.90 8.48 -15.72
C LEU A 228 -14.29 7.02 -15.82
N PHE A 229 -13.37 6.12 -16.16
CA PHE A 229 -13.67 4.69 -16.18
C PHE A 229 -13.83 4.13 -14.75
N GLY A 230 -13.03 4.56 -13.78
CA GLY A 230 -13.20 4.19 -12.37
C GLY A 230 -14.54 4.67 -11.80
N VAL A 231 -14.94 5.89 -12.13
CA VAL A 231 -16.28 6.43 -11.83
C VAL A 231 -17.37 5.64 -12.53
N ALA A 232 -17.20 5.29 -13.81
CA ALA A 232 -18.15 4.44 -14.54
C ALA A 232 -18.29 3.05 -13.93
N VAL A 233 -17.18 2.40 -13.52
CA VAL A 233 -17.21 1.10 -12.83
C VAL A 233 -17.89 1.19 -11.48
N PHE A 234 -17.66 2.28 -10.73
CA PHE A 234 -18.35 2.53 -9.47
C PHE A 234 -19.87 2.62 -9.68
N PHE A 235 -20.32 3.42 -10.65
CA PHE A 235 -21.74 3.56 -10.97
C PHE A 235 -22.35 2.27 -11.54
N ILE A 236 -21.65 1.53 -12.39
CA ILE A 236 -22.11 0.24 -12.92
C ILE A 236 -22.24 -0.81 -11.81
N ALA A 237 -21.25 -0.89 -10.91
CA ALA A 237 -21.31 -1.78 -9.76
C ALA A 237 -22.43 -1.40 -8.79
N GLN A 238 -22.65 -0.10 -8.57
CA GLN A 238 -23.76 0.40 -7.76
C GLN A 238 -25.13 0.09 -8.39
N ALA A 239 -25.27 0.29 -9.70
CA ALA A 239 -26.49 -0.05 -10.44
C ALA A 239 -26.79 -1.55 -10.36
N ALA A 240 -25.78 -2.41 -10.59
CA ALA A 240 -25.94 -3.85 -10.47
C ALA A 240 -26.30 -4.30 -9.05
N ILE A 241 -25.79 -3.63 -8.00
CA ILE A 241 -26.21 -3.87 -6.62
C ILE A 241 -27.68 -3.49 -6.40
N LEU A 242 -28.11 -2.34 -6.89
CA LEU A 242 -29.49 -1.85 -6.74
C LEU A 242 -30.50 -2.66 -7.57
N GLU A 243 -30.06 -3.26 -8.67
CA GLU A 243 -30.84 -4.20 -9.49
C GLU A 243 -30.95 -5.60 -8.88
N GLY A 244 -30.22 -5.89 -7.78
CA GLY A 244 -30.30 -7.16 -7.06
C GLY A 244 -29.37 -8.25 -7.61
N PHE A 245 -28.46 -7.95 -8.55
CA PHE A 245 -27.49 -8.92 -9.08
C PHE A 245 -26.57 -9.53 -8.01
N PHE A 246 -26.40 -8.83 -6.88
CA PHE A 246 -25.59 -9.27 -5.73
C PHE A 246 -26.44 -9.78 -4.55
N GLY A 247 -27.72 -10.09 -4.81
CA GLY A 247 -28.69 -10.57 -3.82
C GLY A 247 -29.53 -9.47 -3.18
N GLU A 248 -30.76 -9.80 -2.80
CA GLU A 248 -31.73 -8.84 -2.26
C GLU A 248 -31.28 -8.22 -0.92
N ALA A 249 -30.65 -9.01 -0.03
CA ALA A 249 -30.11 -8.47 1.23
C ALA A 249 -29.03 -7.38 1.02
N THR A 250 -28.28 -7.48 -0.07
CA THR A 250 -27.25 -6.49 -0.46
C THR A 250 -27.88 -5.22 -1.01
N LYS A 251 -28.94 -5.38 -1.81
CA LYS A 251 -29.74 -4.29 -2.37
C LYS A 251 -30.46 -3.51 -1.27
N ASP A 252 -31.12 -4.20 -0.34
CA ASP A 252 -31.91 -3.58 0.73
C ASP A 252 -31.04 -2.74 1.67
N ARG A 253 -29.84 -3.24 2.06
CA ARG A 253 -28.89 -2.44 2.86
C ARG A 253 -28.36 -1.22 2.12
N THR A 254 -28.06 -1.36 0.83
CA THR A 254 -27.53 -0.28 -0.01
C THR A 254 -28.61 0.79 -0.19
N ARG A 255 -29.87 0.39 -0.35
CA ARG A 255 -31.02 1.28 -0.47
C ARG A 255 -31.31 2.00 0.84
N ALA A 256 -31.33 1.30 1.98
CA ALA A 256 -31.44 1.90 3.30
C ALA A 256 -30.34 2.94 3.57
N GLN A 257 -29.08 2.64 3.21
CA GLN A 257 -27.97 3.60 3.35
C GLN A 257 -28.16 4.87 2.49
N ILE A 258 -28.72 4.75 1.28
CA ILE A 258 -29.00 5.91 0.42
C ILE A 258 -30.19 6.70 0.94
N ASP A 259 -31.26 6.02 1.37
CA ASP A 259 -32.48 6.64 1.86
C ASP A 259 -32.25 7.39 3.18
N GLU A 260 -31.34 6.91 4.03
CA GLU A 260 -31.06 7.50 5.34
C GLU A 260 -30.05 8.67 5.30
N SER A 261 -29.09 8.65 4.37
CA SER A 261 -27.99 9.64 4.32
C SER A 261 -27.93 10.51 3.07
N GLY A 262 -28.81 10.26 2.09
CA GLY A 262 -28.81 10.94 0.78
C GLY A 262 -27.64 10.59 -0.15
N SER A 263 -26.60 9.89 0.33
CA SER A 263 -25.45 9.47 -0.48
C SER A 263 -24.79 8.22 0.07
N LEU A 264 -24.55 7.22 -0.79
CA LEU A 264 -23.86 5.98 -0.44
C LEU A 264 -22.48 6.22 0.21
N LEU A 265 -21.79 7.29 -0.17
CA LEU A 265 -20.48 7.67 0.39
C LEU A 265 -20.61 8.32 1.77
N LEU A 266 -21.66 9.10 2.03
CA LEU A 266 -21.85 9.77 3.33
C LEU A 266 -22.47 8.81 4.36
N GLY A 267 -23.48 8.03 3.98
CA GLY A 267 -24.09 7.02 4.87
C GLY A 267 -23.24 5.77 5.09
N GLY A 268 -22.31 5.49 4.17
CA GLY A 268 -21.38 4.36 4.31
C GLY A 268 -20.11 4.66 5.10
N ARG A 269 -19.86 5.94 5.44
CA ARG A 269 -18.60 6.44 6.04
C ARG A 269 -18.83 7.60 7.04
N PRO A 270 -19.63 7.41 8.09
CA PRO A 270 -19.91 8.46 9.07
C PRO A 270 -18.66 8.96 9.81
N GLU A 271 -17.58 8.18 9.83
CA GLU A 271 -16.33 8.49 10.52
C GLU A 271 -15.60 9.70 9.92
N ILE A 272 -15.89 10.07 8.67
CA ILE A 272 -15.36 11.29 8.04
C ILE A 272 -15.88 12.54 8.76
N ALA A 273 -17.17 12.56 9.13
CA ALA A 273 -17.75 13.68 9.86
C ALA A 273 -17.17 13.77 11.29
N ALA A 274 -16.96 12.63 11.95
CA ALA A 274 -16.25 12.60 13.23
C ALA A 274 -14.79 13.07 13.11
N SER A 275 -14.07 12.65 12.06
CA SER A 275 -12.71 13.12 11.79
C SER A 275 -12.66 14.64 11.67
N ASP A 276 -13.53 15.23 10.85
CA ASP A 276 -13.59 16.68 10.64
C ASP A 276 -13.90 17.43 11.94
N ALA A 277 -14.88 16.97 12.72
CA ALA A 277 -15.22 17.56 14.00
C ALA A 277 -14.04 17.54 14.99
N LEU A 278 -13.37 16.40 15.12
CA LEU A 278 -12.23 16.25 16.04
C LEU A 278 -11.01 17.04 15.58
N ILE A 279 -10.73 17.11 14.28
CA ILE A 279 -9.62 17.92 13.74
C ILE A 279 -9.89 19.40 13.94
N ARG A 280 -11.14 19.87 13.81
CA ARG A 280 -11.51 21.26 14.09
C ARG A 280 -11.33 21.61 15.56
N LEU A 281 -11.66 20.69 16.47
CA LEU A 281 -11.44 20.86 17.91
C LEU A 281 -9.95 20.81 18.27
N HIS A 282 -9.19 19.94 17.61
CA HIS A 282 -7.78 19.64 17.92
C HIS A 282 -6.88 19.78 16.68
N PRO A 283 -6.72 21.00 16.12
CA PRO A 283 -5.99 21.19 14.86
C PRO A 283 -4.50 20.84 14.96
N LEU A 284 -3.93 20.90 16.16
CA LEU A 284 -2.53 20.50 16.43
C LEU A 284 -2.37 18.99 16.69
N GLY A 285 -3.47 18.24 16.76
CA GLY A 285 -3.51 16.85 17.21
C GLY A 285 -3.75 16.72 18.71
N MET A 286 -4.09 15.50 19.13
CA MET A 286 -4.36 15.14 20.53
C MET A 286 -3.22 14.32 21.16
N GLY A 287 -2.33 13.76 20.35
CA GLY A 287 -1.24 12.92 20.85
C GLY A 287 -1.58 11.43 20.81
N SER A 288 -0.54 10.60 20.83
CA SER A 288 -0.65 9.15 20.64
C SER A 288 -1.31 8.43 21.81
N GLY A 289 -1.32 8.98 23.02
CA GLY A 289 -1.88 8.31 24.20
C GLY A 289 -3.20 8.88 24.72
N ILE A 290 -3.71 9.99 24.18
CA ILE A 290 -4.93 10.61 24.74
C ILE A 290 -6.18 9.81 24.35
N ILE A 291 -7.05 9.62 25.34
CA ILE A 291 -8.41 9.08 25.16
C ILE A 291 -9.37 10.25 24.90
N ALA A 292 -10.35 10.06 24.02
CA ALA A 292 -11.38 11.07 23.74
C ALA A 292 -12.15 11.43 25.02
N SER A 293 -12.29 12.74 25.28
CA SER A 293 -13.14 13.24 26.35
C SER A 293 -14.63 13.13 25.99
N PRO A 294 -15.55 13.23 26.96
CA PRO A 294 -16.98 13.27 26.67
C PRO A 294 -17.38 14.38 25.68
N ALA A 295 -16.69 15.53 25.72
CA ALA A 295 -16.91 16.63 24.78
C ALA A 295 -16.50 16.24 23.34
N ASP A 296 -15.36 15.54 23.19
CA ASP A 296 -14.87 15.06 21.89
C ASP A 296 -15.84 14.03 21.29
N VAL A 297 -16.31 13.08 22.11
CA VAL A 297 -17.29 12.07 21.71
C VAL A 297 -18.60 12.73 21.31
N THR A 298 -19.08 13.70 22.10
CA THR A 298 -20.31 14.43 21.78
C THR A 298 -20.19 15.17 20.45
N ALA A 299 -19.09 15.91 20.23
CA ALA A 299 -18.87 16.63 18.98
C ALA A 299 -18.81 15.71 17.76
N ALA A 300 -18.11 14.57 17.88
CA ALA A 300 -18.06 13.56 16.83
C ALA A 300 -19.45 12.97 16.53
N LYS A 301 -20.20 12.59 17.57
CA LYS A 301 -21.57 12.08 17.44
C LYS A 301 -22.51 13.11 16.81
N SER A 302 -22.44 14.38 17.23
CA SER A 302 -23.25 15.45 16.66
C SER A 302 -22.95 15.66 15.17
N ALA A 303 -21.68 15.62 14.77
CA ALA A 303 -21.30 15.73 13.36
C ALA A 303 -21.78 14.54 12.52
N MET A 304 -21.73 13.33 13.06
CA MET A 304 -22.29 12.13 12.42
C MET A 304 -23.82 12.22 12.27
N SER A 305 -24.51 12.67 13.32
CA SER A 305 -25.97 12.85 13.28
C SER A 305 -26.38 13.92 12.26
N ALA A 306 -25.59 14.98 12.08
CA ALA A 306 -25.84 16.02 11.09
C ALA A 306 -25.80 15.53 9.63
N ILE A 307 -25.18 14.38 9.36
CA ILE A 307 -25.18 13.73 8.03
C ILE A 307 -26.17 12.55 7.93
N GLY A 308 -27.08 12.43 8.90
CA GLY A 308 -28.14 11.42 8.89
C GLY A 308 -27.75 10.05 9.45
N TYR A 309 -26.60 9.92 10.10
CA TYR A 309 -26.19 8.66 10.74
C TYR A 309 -26.63 8.60 12.20
N ASP A 310 -27.14 7.47 12.69
CA ASP A 310 -27.36 7.26 14.14
C ASP A 310 -26.05 6.88 14.86
N PRO A 311 -25.48 7.80 15.67
CA PRO A 311 -24.18 7.58 16.30
C PRO A 311 -24.29 6.87 17.66
N ASN A 312 -25.50 6.57 18.14
CA ASN A 312 -25.73 5.93 19.44
C ASN A 312 -25.74 4.42 19.31
N ASN A 313 -24.58 3.87 18.97
CA ASN A 313 -24.40 2.45 18.75
C ASN A 313 -23.08 1.94 19.36
N ASN A 314 -22.97 0.62 19.50
CA ASN A 314 -21.79 -0.02 20.07
C ASN A 314 -20.51 0.21 19.24
N TYR A 315 -20.63 0.52 17.96
CA TYR A 315 -19.48 0.76 17.08
C TYR A 315 -18.80 2.09 17.43
N VAL A 316 -19.54 3.19 17.49
CA VAL A 316 -18.98 4.51 17.84
C VAL A 316 -18.42 4.50 19.28
N GLU A 317 -19.18 3.96 20.22
CA GLU A 317 -18.82 4.03 21.65
C GLU A 317 -17.66 3.12 22.05
N ARG A 318 -17.59 1.90 21.50
CA ARG A 318 -16.56 0.92 21.88
C ARG A 318 -15.39 0.90 20.92
N PHE A 319 -15.65 0.98 19.62
CA PHE A 319 -14.60 0.83 18.61
C PHE A 319 -13.89 2.16 18.37
N MET A 320 -14.61 3.24 18.05
CA MET A 320 -13.98 4.53 17.73
C MET A 320 -13.39 5.23 18.94
N PHE A 321 -14.03 5.10 20.12
CA PHE A 321 -13.71 5.87 21.33
C PHE A 321 -13.41 5.05 22.59
N GLY A 322 -13.53 3.71 22.56
CA GLY A 322 -13.46 2.88 23.78
C GLY A 322 -12.07 2.66 24.38
N GLY A 323 -11.00 2.78 23.59
CA GLY A 323 -9.61 2.65 24.06
C GLY A 323 -8.65 3.70 23.46
N GLY A 324 -9.18 4.63 22.68
CA GLY A 324 -8.40 5.50 21.82
C GLY A 324 -9.28 6.32 20.88
N ILE A 325 -8.69 6.91 19.85
CA ILE A 325 -9.39 7.71 18.84
C ILE A 325 -9.05 7.10 17.50
N GLU A 326 -10.01 6.40 16.89
CA GLU A 326 -9.86 5.77 15.58
C GLU A 326 -10.95 6.29 14.64
N VAL A 327 -10.55 7.08 13.66
CA VAL A 327 -11.51 7.77 12.78
C VAL A 327 -11.57 7.15 11.38
N HIS A 328 -11.08 5.91 11.25
CA HIS A 328 -11.13 5.09 10.04
C HIS A 328 -10.56 5.78 8.79
N SER A 329 -9.54 6.60 8.99
CA SER A 329 -8.81 7.29 7.95
C SER A 329 -7.36 7.37 8.38
N MET A 330 -6.41 6.82 7.62
CA MET A 330 -5.01 6.88 8.04
C MET A 330 -4.53 8.33 8.15
N LEU A 331 -5.02 9.23 7.28
CA LEU A 331 -4.76 10.67 7.40
C LEU A 331 -5.34 11.25 8.69
N GLY A 332 -6.61 10.96 9.00
CA GLY A 332 -7.27 11.43 10.22
C GLY A 332 -6.58 10.90 11.48
N ASP A 333 -6.30 9.60 11.52
CA ASP A 333 -5.59 8.93 12.61
C ASP A 333 -4.20 9.56 12.81
N PHE A 334 -3.40 9.72 11.76
CA PHE A 334 -2.06 10.33 11.88
C PHE A 334 -2.12 11.80 12.31
N TRP A 335 -3.11 12.56 11.85
CA TRP A 335 -3.31 13.93 12.30
C TRP A 335 -3.66 13.98 13.79
N LEU A 336 -4.64 13.20 14.22
CA LEU A 336 -5.09 13.21 15.61
C LEU A 336 -4.02 12.64 16.56
N TRP A 337 -3.26 11.62 16.15
CA TRP A 337 -2.23 10.99 17.00
C TRP A 337 -0.91 11.75 17.02
N PHE A 338 -0.50 12.34 15.90
CA PHE A 338 0.85 12.91 15.75
C PHE A 338 0.87 14.38 15.31
N GLY A 339 -0.28 15.01 15.14
CA GLY A 339 -0.41 16.39 14.72
C GLY A 339 0.01 16.64 13.28
N LEU A 340 0.49 17.86 13.01
CA LEU A 340 0.94 18.29 11.69
C LEU A 340 2.08 17.43 11.10
N PRO A 341 3.06 16.94 11.89
CA PRO A 341 4.04 15.97 11.39
C PRO A 341 3.40 14.68 10.88
N GLY A 342 2.33 14.19 11.51
CA GLY A 342 1.55 13.05 11.04
C GLY A 342 0.92 13.29 9.66
N VAL A 343 0.31 14.47 9.48
CA VAL A 343 -0.23 14.90 8.17
C VAL A 343 0.88 14.92 7.11
N ALA A 344 2.05 15.47 7.45
CA ALA A 344 3.19 15.53 6.55
C ALA A 344 3.69 14.12 6.15
N VAL A 345 3.67 13.14 7.07
CA VAL A 345 3.95 11.73 6.74
C VAL A 345 2.99 11.22 5.67
N CYS A 346 1.68 11.42 5.84
CA CYS A 346 0.67 10.98 4.87
C CYS A 346 0.86 11.65 3.50
N ILE A 347 1.20 12.94 3.46
CA ILE A 347 1.52 13.66 2.22
C ILE A 347 2.74 13.05 1.52
N VAL A 348 3.80 12.74 2.26
CA VAL A 348 5.00 12.11 1.68
C VAL A 348 4.70 10.70 1.16
N ILE A 349 3.91 9.91 1.89
CA ILE A 349 3.44 8.59 1.44
C ILE A 349 2.66 8.71 0.13
N ALA A 350 1.68 9.63 0.07
CA ALA A 350 0.90 9.89 -1.13
C ALA A 350 1.79 10.35 -2.30
N THR A 351 2.80 11.17 -2.02
CA THR A 351 3.76 11.67 -3.01
C THR A 351 4.63 10.54 -3.57
N ILE A 352 5.16 9.64 -2.71
CA ILE A 352 5.92 8.46 -3.15
C ILE A 352 5.07 7.58 -4.06
N ALA A 353 3.82 7.31 -3.65
CA ALA A 353 2.89 6.48 -4.40
C ALA A 353 2.52 7.11 -5.76
N GLY A 354 2.16 8.39 -5.77
CA GLY A 354 1.77 9.13 -6.96
C GLY A 354 2.88 9.22 -7.98
N LEU A 355 4.08 9.66 -7.57
CA LEU A 355 5.25 9.76 -8.46
C LEU A 355 5.71 8.38 -8.96
N GLY A 356 5.65 7.36 -8.10
CA GLY A 356 5.95 5.98 -8.44
C GLY A 356 5.02 5.43 -9.54
N LEU A 357 3.71 5.57 -9.31
CA LEU A 357 2.68 5.13 -10.24
C LEU A 357 2.75 5.90 -11.57
N GLU A 358 2.85 7.23 -11.52
CA GLU A 358 2.97 8.08 -12.70
C GLU A 358 4.17 7.67 -13.56
N ARG A 359 5.33 7.46 -12.95
CA ARG A 359 6.53 7.05 -13.67
C ARG A 359 6.38 5.65 -14.27
N ALA A 360 5.78 4.70 -13.54
CA ALA A 360 5.51 3.36 -14.04
C ALA A 360 4.54 3.37 -15.23
N LEU A 361 3.50 4.21 -15.18
CA LEU A 361 2.54 4.41 -16.29
C LEU A 361 3.23 5.05 -17.51
N ARG A 362 4.05 6.09 -17.31
CA ARG A 362 4.83 6.75 -18.37
C ARG A 362 5.85 5.81 -19.03
N ALA A 363 6.41 4.89 -18.26
CA ALA A 363 7.31 3.85 -18.75
C ALA A 363 6.58 2.64 -19.36
N SER A 364 5.25 2.58 -19.23
CA SER A 364 4.45 1.40 -19.59
C SER A 364 4.98 0.12 -18.93
N ALA A 365 5.47 0.25 -17.69
CA ALA A 365 6.06 -0.81 -16.87
C ALA A 365 5.26 -1.05 -15.57
N CYS A 366 4.04 -0.50 -15.46
CA CYS A 366 3.20 -0.76 -14.31
C CYS A 366 2.75 -2.22 -14.29
N THR A 367 2.89 -2.87 -13.15
CA THR A 367 2.37 -4.21 -12.90
C THR A 367 1.01 -4.09 -12.22
N GLY A 368 0.15 -5.10 -12.37
CA GLY A 368 -1.14 -5.13 -11.68
C GLY A 368 -0.99 -5.06 -10.15
N LEU A 369 0.09 -5.62 -9.58
CA LEU A 369 0.40 -5.48 -8.16
C LEU A 369 0.65 -4.01 -7.77
N ALA A 370 1.44 -3.27 -8.57
CA ALA A 370 1.71 -1.87 -8.30
C ALA A 370 0.44 -1.01 -8.37
N ILE A 371 -0.43 -1.26 -9.36
CA ILE A 371 -1.71 -0.54 -9.51
C ILE A 371 -2.64 -0.85 -8.34
N TYR A 372 -2.75 -2.14 -7.98
CA TYR A 372 -3.56 -2.57 -6.83
C TYR A 372 -3.07 -1.92 -5.53
N LEU A 373 -1.76 -1.98 -5.23
CA LEU A 373 -1.19 -1.39 -4.02
C LEU A 373 -1.32 0.14 -3.99
N ALA A 374 -1.19 0.83 -5.13
CA ALA A 374 -1.40 2.28 -5.21
C ALA A 374 -2.87 2.66 -4.95
N THR A 375 -3.80 1.91 -5.55
CA THR A 375 -5.25 2.12 -5.34
C THR A 375 -5.61 1.85 -3.89
N ARG A 376 -5.12 0.74 -3.34
CA ARG A 376 -5.35 0.35 -1.95
C ARG A 376 -4.79 1.40 -0.99
N LEU A 377 -3.59 1.90 -1.24
CA LEU A 377 -2.98 2.96 -0.45
C LEU A 377 -3.78 4.28 -0.51
N GLY A 378 -4.27 4.66 -1.69
CA GLY A 378 -5.16 5.83 -1.82
C GLY A 378 -6.44 5.68 -1.01
N TRP A 379 -7.03 4.48 -1.02
CA TRP A 379 -8.17 4.15 -0.17
C TRP A 379 -7.79 4.19 1.31
N ASP A 380 -6.66 3.59 1.69
CA ASP A 380 -6.25 3.49 3.09
C ASP A 380 -5.95 4.88 3.70
N LEU A 381 -5.36 5.79 2.92
CA LEU A 381 -5.14 7.19 3.29
C LEU A 381 -6.43 7.91 3.70
N ALA A 382 -7.52 7.66 2.98
CA ALA A 382 -8.77 8.37 3.17
C ALA A 382 -9.76 7.62 4.08
N PHE A 383 -9.75 6.29 4.06
CA PHE A 383 -10.88 5.46 4.50
C PHE A 383 -10.49 4.16 5.23
N SER A 384 -9.22 3.93 5.60
CA SER A 384 -8.87 2.80 6.46
C SER A 384 -8.24 3.27 7.75
N PRO A 385 -8.50 2.60 8.89
CA PRO A 385 -7.71 2.79 10.10
C PRO A 385 -6.23 2.59 9.81
N ALA A 386 -5.37 3.43 10.39
CA ALA A 386 -3.93 3.37 10.22
C ALA A 386 -3.35 1.98 10.55
N VAL A 387 -3.82 1.36 11.63
CA VAL A 387 -3.42 -0.01 12.06
C VAL A 387 -3.67 -1.04 10.95
N SER A 388 -4.82 -0.93 10.27
CA SER A 388 -5.16 -1.82 9.15
C SER A 388 -4.31 -1.53 7.90
N ALA A 389 -4.09 -0.25 7.59
CA ALA A 389 -3.27 0.20 6.46
C ALA A 389 -1.81 -0.29 6.54
N MET A 390 -1.25 -0.38 7.76
CA MET A 390 0.13 -0.85 7.97
C MET A 390 0.38 -2.28 7.46
N LYS A 391 -0.65 -3.10 7.28
CA LYS A 391 -0.52 -4.48 6.81
C LYS A 391 -0.01 -4.56 5.36
N THR A 392 -0.24 -3.53 4.55
CA THR A 392 0.14 -3.50 3.12
C THR A 392 1.06 -2.33 2.78
N LEU A 393 1.04 -1.26 3.59
CA LEU A 393 1.79 -0.03 3.36
C LEU A 393 3.30 -0.23 3.15
N PRO A 394 4.04 -1.04 3.94
CA PRO A 394 5.47 -1.24 3.72
C PRO A 394 5.78 -1.76 2.31
N LEU A 395 5.03 -2.77 1.86
CA LEU A 395 5.19 -3.31 0.51
C LEU A 395 4.78 -2.28 -0.55
N ALA A 396 3.66 -1.56 -0.35
CA ALA A 396 3.20 -0.53 -1.28
C ALA A 396 4.29 0.52 -1.52
N LEU A 397 4.91 1.03 -0.45
CA LEU A 397 6.01 2.00 -0.54
C LEU A 397 7.23 1.43 -1.25
N VAL A 398 7.60 0.16 -1.03
CA VAL A 398 8.76 -0.47 -1.69
C VAL A 398 8.50 -0.78 -3.17
N VAL A 399 7.28 -1.18 -3.53
CA VAL A 399 6.87 -1.44 -4.92
C VAL A 399 6.77 -0.14 -5.70
N LEU A 400 6.19 0.91 -5.10
CA LEU A 400 6.01 2.23 -5.71
C LEU A 400 7.24 3.12 -5.58
N ALA A 401 8.23 2.74 -4.77
CA ALA A 401 9.52 3.40 -4.73
C ALA A 401 10.14 3.38 -6.13
N VAL A 402 10.22 4.58 -6.72
CA VAL A 402 10.89 4.88 -7.99
C VAL A 402 12.18 4.06 -8.08
N PRO A 403 12.40 3.30 -9.18
CA PRO A 403 13.52 2.38 -9.24
C PRO A 403 14.84 3.18 -9.20
N VAL A 404 15.49 3.16 -8.04
CA VAL A 404 16.95 3.31 -7.91
C VAL A 404 17.66 2.33 -8.86
N ALA A 405 16.99 1.22 -9.21
CA ALA A 405 17.42 0.26 -10.22
C ALA A 405 17.54 0.84 -11.65
N ALA A 406 16.78 1.86 -12.04
CA ALA A 406 16.97 2.49 -13.36
C ALA A 406 18.29 3.28 -13.43
N VAL A 407 18.73 3.84 -12.29
CA VAL A 407 20.00 4.57 -12.16
C VAL A 407 21.20 3.61 -12.05
N ILE A 408 21.01 2.43 -11.46
CA ILE A 408 22.05 1.39 -11.35
C ILE A 408 22.20 0.61 -12.68
N ALA A 409 21.10 0.26 -13.35
CA ALA A 409 21.12 -0.43 -14.64
C ALA A 409 21.63 0.46 -15.79
N GLN A 410 21.47 1.78 -15.70
CA GLN A 410 22.08 2.74 -16.65
C GLN A 410 23.58 2.93 -16.42
N ARG A 411 24.11 2.66 -15.22
CA ARG A 411 25.55 2.74 -14.94
C ARG A 411 26.30 1.45 -15.31
N SER A 412 25.66 0.29 -15.23
CA SER A 412 26.26 -1.00 -15.63
C SER A 412 26.16 -1.28 -17.14
N SER A 413 25.30 -0.56 -17.87
CA SER A 413 25.21 -0.63 -19.34
C SER A 413 26.14 0.33 -20.08
N GLY A 414 27.08 0.97 -19.37
CA GLY A 414 28.21 1.69 -19.96
C GLY A 414 29.16 0.74 -20.70
N ARG A 415 28.75 0.27 -21.88
CA ARG A 415 29.69 -0.24 -22.88
C ARG A 415 30.58 0.94 -23.31
N PRO A 416 31.92 0.79 -23.29
CA PRO A 416 32.79 1.81 -23.86
C PRO A 416 32.44 1.97 -25.34
N SER A 417 32.20 3.21 -25.76
CA SER A 417 32.10 3.56 -27.16
C SER A 417 33.41 3.19 -27.84
N LEU A 418 33.46 2.05 -28.51
CA LEU A 418 34.54 1.71 -29.42
C LEU A 418 34.65 2.85 -30.46
N PRO A 419 35.87 3.32 -30.79
CA PRO A 419 36.04 4.35 -31.79
C PRO A 419 35.48 3.83 -33.11
N ARG A 420 34.56 4.57 -33.72
CA ARG A 420 34.15 4.32 -35.10
C ARG A 420 35.39 4.52 -35.97
N GLY A 421 35.98 3.42 -36.42
CA GLY A 421 36.93 3.41 -37.51
C GLY A 421 36.27 4.07 -38.73
N ALA A 422 36.78 5.24 -39.09
CA ALA A 422 36.55 5.83 -40.39
C ALA A 422 37.39 5.03 -41.40
N ALA A 423 36.77 4.04 -42.02
CA ALA A 423 37.29 3.39 -43.21
C ALA A 423 36.14 3.22 -44.20
N ALA A 424 36.00 4.19 -45.09
CA ALA A 424 35.73 4.01 -46.52
C ALA A 424 35.35 5.36 -47.16
N ALA A 425 36.30 5.97 -47.87
CA ALA A 425 36.15 6.41 -49.27
C ALA A 425 37.16 7.51 -49.58
N ASP A 426 38.30 7.14 -50.18
CA ASP A 426 38.76 7.90 -51.34
C ASP A 426 39.38 6.95 -52.38
N ARG A 427 38.62 6.73 -53.45
CA ARG A 427 39.16 6.38 -54.76
C ARG A 427 38.79 7.56 -55.66
N ARG A 428 39.77 8.40 -56.01
CA ARG A 428 40.07 8.89 -57.38
C ARG A 428 41.27 9.84 -57.38
N GLY A 429 42.31 9.48 -58.15
CA GLY A 429 43.21 10.41 -58.86
C GLY A 429 44.53 10.75 -58.16
N THR A 430 45.59 9.99 -58.43
CA THR A 430 46.60 10.14 -59.51
C THR A 430 47.60 9.02 -59.40
#